data_AF-A0A521RNJ1-F1
#
_entry.id   AF-A0A521RNJ1-F1
#
_cell.length_a   1.000
_cell.length_b   1.000
_cell.length_c   1.000
_cell.angle_alpha   90.00
_cell.angle_beta   90.00
_cell.angle_gamma   90.00
#
_symmetry.space_group_name_H-M   'P 1'
#
loop_
_entity.id
_entity.type
_entity.pdbx_description
1 polymer ?
#
loop_
_entity_poly.entity_id
_entity_poly.type
_entity_poly.pdbx_seq_one_letter_code
_entity_poly.pdbx_strand_id
1 'polypeptide(L)'
;MKKIIKEDERELVVEVSSGFLKGIGVAALFFLGFPLIRFFLRNPLDQEHLVGYIGAAVTCGLSYLVAFEEARFSFDSGTRLLTWRRRRSLSKKEGSIPFSQIEQVVLESAIGNNKYYPKHRVILRTGEGALPISLSYEHDDLNQAIAERIRSRLGLSPNALVADSIQSLVERGLDLDAIRLLREKEGLSLADAKKRIAEIKNQAERKTAAQTDSSL
;
A
#
# COMPACT_ATOMS: atom_id res chain seq x y z
N MET A 1 6.31 -6.98 1.33
CA MET A 1 5.90 -8.11 0.47
C MET A 1 4.45 -8.42 0.76
N LYS A 2 3.60 -8.07 -0.19
CA LYS A 2 2.19 -8.45 -0.16
C LYS A 2 2.04 -9.90 -0.60
N LYS A 3 1.11 -10.62 -0.01
CA LYS A 3 0.70 -11.95 -0.49
C LYS A 3 -0.79 -12.12 -0.26
N ILE A 4 -1.42 -12.84 -1.17
CA ILE A 4 -2.77 -13.33 -0.96
C ILE A 4 -2.60 -14.65 -0.19
N ILE A 5 -3.01 -14.68 1.08
CA ILE A 5 -2.87 -15.89 1.90
C ILE A 5 -3.94 -16.91 1.50
N LYS A 6 -5.16 -16.41 1.27
CA LYS A 6 -6.34 -17.23 1.05
C LYS A 6 -7.21 -16.55 0.01
N GLU A 7 -7.61 -17.31 -0.98
CA GLU A 7 -8.57 -16.89 -1.99
C GLU A 7 -9.49 -18.07 -2.24
N ASP A 8 -10.73 -17.93 -1.77
CA ASP A 8 -11.80 -18.90 -1.94
C ASP A 8 -13.07 -18.14 -2.39
N GLU A 9 -14.14 -18.82 -2.78
CA GLU A 9 -15.38 -18.16 -3.23
C GLU A 9 -15.95 -17.20 -2.17
N ARG A 10 -15.73 -17.49 -0.88
CA ARG A 10 -16.28 -16.71 0.23
C ARG A 10 -15.32 -15.69 0.84
N GLU A 11 -14.01 -15.89 0.73
CA GLU A 11 -13.03 -15.08 1.46
C GLU A 11 -11.80 -14.78 0.60
N LEU A 12 -11.43 -13.50 0.56
CA LEU A 12 -10.14 -13.04 0.05
C LEU A 12 -9.34 -12.42 1.19
N VAL A 13 -8.18 -13.00 1.51
CA VAL A 13 -7.29 -12.51 2.58
C VAL A 13 -5.99 -11.99 1.98
N VAL A 14 -5.78 -10.69 2.13
CA VAL A 14 -4.54 -10.00 1.74
C VAL A 14 -3.71 -9.74 3.00
N GLU A 15 -2.47 -10.23 2.99
CA GLU A 15 -1.48 -9.97 4.05
C GLU A 15 -0.35 -9.13 3.50
N VAL A 16 0.03 -8.13 4.28
CA VAL A 16 1.17 -7.26 4.03
C VAL A 16 2.15 -7.48 5.16
N SER A 17 3.28 -8.11 4.86
CA SER A 17 4.40 -8.20 5.78
C SER A 17 5.73 -8.01 5.03
N SER A 18 6.73 -7.44 5.69
CA SER A 18 8.05 -7.24 5.08
C SER A 18 9.04 -8.31 5.54
N GLY A 19 9.37 -9.25 4.66
CA GLY A 19 10.41 -10.25 4.92
C GLY A 19 11.79 -9.62 5.18
N PHE A 20 12.10 -8.52 4.47
CA PHE A 20 13.34 -7.75 4.69
C PHE A 20 13.43 -7.20 6.11
N LEU A 21 12.33 -6.63 6.64
CA LEU A 21 12.31 -6.14 8.01
C LEU A 21 12.46 -7.27 9.02
N LYS A 22 11.80 -8.43 8.79
CA LYS A 22 12.03 -9.63 9.62
C LYS A 22 13.52 -10.01 9.64
N GLY A 23 14.21 -9.92 8.50
CA GLY A 23 15.66 -10.10 8.39
C GLY A 23 16.47 -9.12 9.24
N ILE A 24 16.12 -7.82 9.23
CA ILE A 24 16.77 -6.82 10.09
C ILE A 24 16.56 -7.15 11.58
N GLY A 25 15.36 -7.58 11.96
CA GLY A 25 15.08 -8.03 13.33
C GLY A 25 15.95 -9.22 13.73
N VAL A 26 16.11 -10.20 12.84
CA VAL A 26 17.02 -11.35 13.05
C VAL A 26 18.48 -10.90 13.16
N ALA A 27 18.92 -9.96 12.32
CA ALA A 27 20.27 -9.41 12.40
C ALA A 27 20.54 -8.71 13.74
N ALA A 28 19.56 -7.95 14.27
CA ALA A 28 19.67 -7.34 15.59
C ALA A 28 19.88 -8.39 16.69
N LEU A 29 19.12 -9.49 16.66
CA LEU A 29 19.28 -10.62 17.59
C LEU A 29 20.64 -11.31 17.43
N PHE A 30 21.13 -11.45 16.19
CA PHE A 30 22.45 -12.01 15.92
C PHE A 30 23.56 -11.16 16.54
N PHE A 31 23.52 -9.83 16.36
CA PHE A 31 24.51 -8.92 16.95
C PHE A 31 24.47 -8.91 18.48
N LEU A 32 23.32 -9.17 19.12
CA LEU A 32 23.23 -9.36 20.58
C LEU A 32 23.71 -10.73 21.04
N GLY A 33 23.38 -11.80 20.29
CA GLY A 33 23.69 -13.17 20.66
C GLY A 33 25.15 -13.55 20.44
N PHE A 34 25.81 -12.98 19.42
CA PHE A 34 27.18 -13.33 19.06
C PHE A 34 28.21 -13.03 20.17
N PRO A 35 28.19 -11.85 20.84
CA PRO A 35 29.04 -11.59 22.00
C PRO A 35 28.81 -12.57 23.16
N LEU A 36 27.56 -12.96 23.42
CA LEU A 36 27.23 -13.92 24.47
C LEU A 36 27.83 -15.29 24.16
N ILE A 37 27.72 -15.76 22.92
CA ILE A 37 28.32 -17.03 22.47
C ILE A 37 29.85 -16.98 22.62
N ARG A 38 30.50 -15.90 22.17
CA ARG A 38 31.96 -15.69 22.32
C ARG A 38 32.40 -15.74 23.79
N PHE A 39 31.63 -15.12 24.68
CA PHE A 39 31.88 -15.14 26.12
C PHE A 39 31.83 -16.58 26.68
N PHE A 40 30.81 -17.37 26.32
CA PHE A 40 30.71 -18.78 26.75
C PHE A 40 31.81 -19.67 26.17
N LEU A 41 32.28 -19.39 24.96
CA LEU A 41 33.40 -20.08 24.33
C LEU A 41 34.78 -19.64 24.88
N ARG A 42 34.82 -18.85 25.96
CA ARG A 42 36.04 -18.31 26.60
C ARG A 42 36.97 -17.55 25.65
N ASN A 43 36.42 -16.98 24.58
CA ASN A 43 37.13 -16.11 23.65
C ASN A 43 36.49 -14.71 23.74
N PRO A 44 36.79 -13.94 24.81
CA PRO A 44 36.17 -12.64 25.01
C PRO A 44 36.53 -11.70 23.87
N LEU A 45 35.54 -10.94 23.42
CA LEU A 45 35.76 -9.80 22.54
C LEU A 45 36.47 -8.69 23.32
N ASP A 46 37.30 -7.91 22.63
CA ASP A 46 37.78 -6.66 23.21
C ASP A 46 36.62 -5.66 23.38
N GLN A 47 36.88 -4.58 24.12
CA GLN A 47 35.85 -3.56 24.40
C GLN A 47 35.37 -2.85 23.12
N GLU A 48 36.26 -2.63 22.16
CA GLU A 48 35.94 -1.91 20.91
C GLU A 48 34.93 -2.70 20.06
N HIS A 49 35.14 -3.99 19.89
CA HIS A 49 34.21 -4.85 19.17
C HIS A 49 32.87 -4.97 19.92
N LEU A 50 32.89 -5.09 21.26
CA LEU A 50 31.65 -5.18 22.04
C LEU A 50 30.77 -3.94 21.85
N VAL A 51 31.36 -2.75 21.89
CA VAL A 51 30.65 -1.49 21.60
C VAL A 51 30.10 -1.49 20.18
N GLY A 52 30.88 -1.99 19.20
CA GLY A 52 30.43 -2.16 17.81
C GLY A 52 29.21 -3.06 17.68
N TYR A 53 29.20 -4.23 18.34
CA TYR A 53 28.06 -5.16 18.35
C TYR A 53 26.81 -4.56 18.98
N ILE A 54 26.96 -3.88 20.12
CA ILE A 54 25.83 -3.20 20.79
C ILE A 54 25.28 -2.10 19.88
N GLY A 55 26.15 -1.27 19.29
CA GLY A 55 25.75 -0.21 18.36
C GLY A 55 24.98 -0.75 17.15
N ALA A 56 25.48 -1.84 16.54
CA ALA A 56 24.82 -2.51 15.43
C ALA A 56 23.46 -3.09 15.84
N ALA A 57 23.40 -3.79 16.98
CA ALA A 57 22.16 -4.35 17.52
C ALA A 57 21.10 -3.28 17.77
N VAL A 58 21.47 -2.17 18.42
CA VAL A 58 20.55 -1.05 18.70
C VAL A 58 20.08 -0.42 17.40
N THR A 59 20.98 -0.17 16.45
CA THR A 59 20.63 0.44 15.16
C THR A 59 19.68 -0.44 14.36
N CYS A 60 19.97 -1.74 14.24
CA CYS A 60 19.10 -2.70 13.57
C CYS A 60 17.76 -2.84 14.31
N GLY A 61 17.78 -2.93 15.64
CA GLY A 61 16.59 -3.06 16.48
C GLY A 61 15.65 -1.87 16.35
N LEU A 62 16.17 -0.64 16.44
CA LEU A 62 15.39 0.59 16.25
C LEU A 62 14.86 0.70 14.82
N SER A 63 15.67 0.38 13.82
CA SER A 63 15.24 0.38 12.41
C SER A 63 14.08 -0.61 12.19
N TYR A 64 14.17 -1.81 12.78
CA TYR A 64 13.09 -2.78 12.76
C TYR A 64 11.83 -2.24 13.46
N LEU A 65 11.96 -1.69 14.67
CA LEU A 65 10.83 -1.19 15.43
C LEU A 65 10.11 -0.03 14.72
N VAL A 66 10.85 0.89 14.10
CA VAL A 66 10.27 2.02 13.38
C VAL A 66 9.58 1.57 12.09
N ALA A 67 10.17 0.62 11.36
CA ALA A 67 9.68 0.20 10.06
C ALA A 67 8.66 -0.96 10.11
N PHE A 68 8.59 -1.70 11.22
CA PHE A 68 7.74 -2.90 11.30
C PHE A 68 6.27 -2.55 11.12
N GLU A 69 5.69 -3.17 10.09
CA GLU A 69 4.27 -3.16 9.81
C GLU A 69 3.82 -4.56 9.39
N GLU A 70 2.72 -4.97 9.98
CA GLU A 70 1.96 -6.15 9.58
C GLU A 70 0.50 -5.72 9.39
N ALA A 71 -0.07 -5.97 8.22
CA ALA A 71 -1.47 -5.68 7.96
C ALA A 71 -2.18 -6.88 7.33
N ARG A 72 -3.41 -7.13 7.76
CA ARG A 72 -4.27 -8.19 7.25
C ARG A 72 -5.63 -7.60 6.92
N PHE A 73 -6.09 -7.86 5.70
CA PHE A 73 -7.39 -7.46 5.19
C PHE A 73 -8.12 -8.73 4.76
N SER A 74 -9.25 -9.03 5.38
CA SER A 74 -10.13 -10.13 4.98
C SER A 74 -11.41 -9.55 4.40
N PHE A 75 -11.67 -9.86 3.14
CA PHE A 75 -12.88 -9.52 2.42
C PHE A 75 -13.77 -10.76 2.42
N ASP A 76 -14.85 -10.71 3.20
CA ASP A 76 -15.83 -11.79 3.29
C ASP A 76 -17.03 -11.46 2.39
N SER A 77 -17.19 -12.25 1.32
CA SER A 77 -18.29 -12.10 0.36
C SER A 77 -19.64 -12.54 0.94
N GLY A 78 -19.65 -13.43 1.94
CA GLY A 78 -20.87 -13.90 2.59
C GLY A 78 -21.47 -12.84 3.50
N THR A 79 -20.66 -12.24 4.38
CA THR A 79 -21.11 -11.16 5.27
C THR A 79 -21.07 -9.77 4.62
N ARG A 80 -20.42 -9.63 3.46
CA ARG A 80 -20.14 -8.36 2.76
C ARG A 80 -19.42 -7.35 3.66
N LEU A 81 -18.50 -7.84 4.48
CA LEU A 81 -17.67 -7.05 5.38
C LEU A 81 -16.20 -7.19 5.01
N LEU A 82 -15.50 -6.06 5.01
CA LEU A 82 -14.05 -6.01 5.12
C LEU A 82 -13.71 -5.98 6.60
N THR A 83 -12.94 -6.95 7.07
CA THR A 83 -12.28 -6.89 8.39
C THR A 83 -10.81 -6.58 8.17
N TRP A 84 -10.29 -5.57 8.85
CA TRP A 84 -8.89 -5.20 8.74
C TRP A 84 -8.21 -5.09 10.09
N ARG A 85 -6.94 -5.45 10.12
CA ARG A 85 -6.08 -5.31 11.29
C ARG A 85 -4.70 -4.88 10.82
N ARG A 86 -4.17 -3.84 11.43
CA ARG A 86 -2.85 -3.28 11.19
C ARG A 86 -2.10 -3.19 12.51
N ARG A 87 -0.92 -3.80 12.56
CA ARG A 87 0.00 -3.77 13.69
C ARG A 87 1.29 -3.07 13.25
N ARG A 88 1.65 -2.01 13.97
CA ARG A 88 3.00 -1.44 14.04
C ARG A 88 3.58 -1.77 15.41
N SER A 89 4.89 -1.57 15.59
CA SER A 89 5.60 -1.98 16.81
C SER A 89 4.95 -1.51 18.11
N LEU A 90 4.38 -0.30 18.14
CA LEU A 90 3.73 0.27 19.32
C LEU A 90 2.23 0.56 19.13
N SER A 91 1.65 0.27 17.96
CA SER A 91 0.24 0.58 17.69
C SER A 91 -0.46 -0.59 17.02
N LYS A 92 -1.62 -0.95 17.54
CA LYS A 92 -2.57 -1.84 16.89
C LYS A 92 -3.79 -1.03 16.50
N LYS A 93 -4.21 -1.14 15.25
CA LYS A 93 -5.47 -0.61 14.75
C LYS A 93 -6.23 -1.74 14.07
N GLU A 94 -7.53 -1.81 14.30
CA GLU A 94 -8.39 -2.79 13.65
C GLU A 94 -9.79 -2.20 13.49
N GLY A 95 -10.55 -2.76 12.57
CA GLY A 95 -11.90 -2.31 12.28
C GLY A 95 -12.58 -3.18 11.26
N SER A 96 -13.85 -2.90 11.03
CA SER A 96 -14.64 -3.52 9.98
C SER A 96 -15.39 -2.47 9.18
N ILE A 97 -15.46 -2.67 7.87
CA ILE A 97 -16.08 -1.74 6.92
C ILE A 97 -17.02 -2.54 6.03
N PRO A 98 -18.33 -2.23 6.00
CA PRO A 98 -19.25 -2.82 5.03
C PRO A 98 -18.81 -2.54 3.60
N PHE A 99 -18.99 -3.50 2.68
CA PHE A 99 -18.64 -3.31 1.28
C PHE A 99 -19.37 -2.12 0.65
N SER A 100 -20.58 -1.79 1.12
CA SER A 100 -21.35 -0.62 0.67
C SER A 100 -20.70 0.72 1.01
N GLN A 101 -19.80 0.76 1.99
CA GLN A 101 -19.04 1.96 2.35
C GLN A 101 -17.73 2.07 1.57
N ILE A 102 -17.36 1.05 0.77
CA ILE A 102 -16.18 1.09 -0.09
C ILE A 102 -16.60 1.65 -1.44
N GLU A 103 -16.33 2.93 -1.66
CA GLU A 103 -16.75 3.67 -2.84
C GLU A 103 -15.87 3.34 -4.04
N GLN A 104 -14.55 3.25 -3.83
CA GLN A 104 -13.58 3.01 -4.89
C GLN A 104 -12.42 2.14 -4.42
N VAL A 105 -11.85 1.39 -5.37
CA VAL A 105 -10.55 0.73 -5.23
C VAL A 105 -9.66 1.26 -6.33
N VAL A 106 -8.59 1.93 -5.93
CA VAL A 106 -7.71 2.69 -6.84
C VAL A 106 -6.24 2.39 -6.59
N LEU A 107 -5.43 2.60 -7.63
CA LEU A 107 -3.98 2.61 -7.57
C LEU A 107 -3.48 4.05 -7.38
N GLU A 108 -2.60 4.25 -6.41
CA GLU A 108 -1.86 5.50 -6.26
C GLU A 108 -0.38 5.30 -6.58
N SER A 109 0.19 6.20 -7.36
CA SER A 109 1.62 6.23 -7.68
C SER A 109 2.43 7.00 -6.64
N ALA A 110 3.70 6.62 -6.46
CA ALA A 110 4.61 7.36 -5.59
C ALA A 110 5.01 8.71 -6.20
N ILE A 111 5.29 9.71 -5.36
CA ILE A 111 5.96 10.93 -5.82
C ILE A 111 7.38 10.54 -6.28
N GLY A 112 7.76 10.97 -7.49
CA GLY A 112 9.07 10.63 -8.07
C GLY A 112 9.12 9.22 -8.68
N ASN A 113 7.97 8.64 -9.03
CA ASN A 113 7.91 7.32 -9.64
C ASN A 113 8.73 7.23 -10.94
N ASN A 114 9.49 6.14 -11.10
CA ASN A 114 10.31 5.91 -12.29
C ASN A 114 9.44 5.27 -13.39
N LYS A 115 9.53 5.79 -14.62
CA LYS A 115 8.83 5.24 -15.80
C LYS A 115 9.10 3.75 -16.01
N TYR A 116 10.30 3.27 -15.70
CA TYR A 116 10.71 1.88 -15.93
C TYR A 116 10.38 0.95 -14.76
N TYR A 117 10.22 1.49 -13.57
CA TYR A 117 9.97 0.73 -12.35
C TYR A 117 8.89 1.41 -11.53
N PRO A 118 7.65 1.40 -12.03
CA PRO A 118 6.56 2.09 -11.38
C PRO A 118 6.19 1.40 -10.07
N LYS A 119 5.99 2.20 -9.03
CA LYS A 119 5.59 1.78 -7.70
C LYS A 119 4.21 2.33 -7.38
N HIS A 120 3.31 1.41 -7.10
CA HIS A 120 1.93 1.71 -6.73
C HIS A 120 1.60 1.21 -5.33
N ARG A 121 0.53 1.76 -4.77
CA ARG A 121 -0.16 1.19 -3.62
C ARG A 121 -1.65 1.11 -3.91
N VAL A 122 -2.27 0.05 -3.39
CA VAL A 122 -3.72 -0.12 -3.47
C VAL A 122 -4.38 0.66 -2.34
N ILE A 123 -5.39 1.45 -2.67
CA ILE A 123 -6.18 2.20 -1.70
C ILE A 123 -7.65 1.87 -1.86
N LEU A 124 -8.28 1.61 -0.72
CA LEU A 124 -9.72 1.59 -0.59
C LEU A 124 -10.19 2.99 -0.20
N ARG A 125 -11.06 3.57 -1.00
CA ARG A 125 -11.75 4.82 -0.68
C ARG A 125 -13.06 4.49 -0.01
N THR A 126 -13.28 5.12 1.13
CA THR A 126 -14.48 4.96 1.93
C THR A 126 -15.00 6.33 2.33
N GLY A 127 -16.27 6.43 2.73
CA GLY A 127 -16.84 7.69 3.20
C GLY A 127 -16.11 8.29 4.42
N GLU A 128 -15.39 7.47 5.20
CA GLU A 128 -14.56 7.92 6.33
C GLU A 128 -13.14 8.34 5.92
N GLY A 129 -12.76 8.10 4.67
CA GLY A 129 -11.47 8.47 4.10
C GLY A 129 -10.75 7.33 3.39
N ALA A 130 -9.44 7.51 3.21
CA ALA A 130 -8.59 6.57 2.47
C ALA A 130 -8.01 5.50 3.41
N LEU A 131 -8.30 4.23 3.10
CA LEU A 131 -7.68 3.09 3.74
C LEU A 131 -6.67 2.43 2.78
N PRO A 132 -5.37 2.76 2.87
CA PRO A 132 -4.36 2.10 2.07
C PRO A 132 -4.24 0.64 2.50
N ILE A 133 -4.16 -0.30 1.55
CA ILE A 133 -3.88 -1.72 1.85
C ILE A 133 -2.43 -1.87 2.31
N SER A 134 -1.50 -1.13 1.70
CA SER A 134 -0.09 -1.08 2.09
C SER A 134 0.39 0.36 2.27
N LEU A 135 1.26 0.61 3.27
CA LEU A 135 1.87 1.93 3.43
C LEU A 135 2.89 2.23 2.35
N SER A 136 3.69 1.23 1.98
CA SER A 136 4.76 1.38 1.00
C SER A 136 4.26 1.19 -0.43
N TYR A 137 4.82 1.99 -1.32
CA TYR A 137 4.68 1.79 -2.75
C TYR A 137 5.60 0.62 -3.16
N GLU A 138 5.01 -0.41 -3.76
CA GLU A 138 5.72 -1.59 -4.25
C GLU A 138 5.55 -1.69 -5.77
N HIS A 139 6.35 -2.52 -6.43
CA HIS A 139 6.25 -2.73 -7.88
C HIS A 139 4.85 -3.16 -8.29
N ASP A 140 4.48 -2.70 -9.49
CA ASP A 140 3.10 -2.53 -9.92
C ASP A 140 2.31 -3.83 -10.14
N ASP A 141 2.90 -4.84 -10.76
CA ASP A 141 2.18 -6.06 -11.22
C ASP A 141 1.35 -6.72 -10.11
N LEU A 142 1.91 -6.82 -8.91
CA LEU A 142 1.21 -7.43 -7.77
C LEU A 142 0.10 -6.52 -7.23
N ASN A 143 0.28 -5.21 -7.27
CA ASN A 143 -0.70 -4.26 -6.74
C ASN A 143 -1.91 -4.12 -7.65
N GLN A 144 -1.67 -4.08 -8.96
CA GLN A 144 -2.75 -4.12 -9.93
C GLN A 144 -3.55 -5.42 -9.78
N ALA A 145 -2.90 -6.59 -9.75
CA ALA A 145 -3.58 -7.87 -9.59
C ALA A 145 -4.39 -7.95 -8.28
N ILE A 146 -3.85 -7.44 -7.16
CA ILE A 146 -4.57 -7.37 -5.88
C ILE A 146 -5.78 -6.44 -6.00
N ALA A 147 -5.62 -5.25 -6.59
CA ALA A 147 -6.70 -4.28 -6.75
C ALA A 147 -7.83 -4.84 -7.63
N GLU A 148 -7.50 -5.48 -8.74
CA GLU A 148 -8.46 -6.14 -9.64
C GLU A 148 -9.24 -7.24 -8.91
N ARG A 149 -8.57 -8.09 -8.13
CA ARG A 149 -9.23 -9.13 -7.31
C ARG A 149 -10.15 -8.53 -6.26
N ILE A 150 -9.71 -7.50 -5.55
CA ILE A 150 -10.56 -6.79 -4.58
C ILE A 150 -11.79 -6.21 -5.29
N ARG A 151 -11.63 -5.58 -6.46
CA ARG A 151 -12.75 -5.04 -7.24
C ARG A 151 -13.76 -6.12 -7.61
N SER A 152 -13.30 -7.25 -8.13
CA SER A 152 -14.16 -8.41 -8.40
C SER A 152 -14.96 -8.83 -7.16
N ARG A 153 -14.34 -8.83 -5.97
CA ARG A 153 -15.01 -9.19 -4.71
C ARG A 153 -16.05 -8.17 -4.25
N LEU A 154 -15.84 -6.90 -4.57
CA LEU A 154 -16.78 -5.83 -4.25
C LEU A 154 -17.90 -5.68 -5.28
N GLY A 155 -17.85 -6.44 -6.40
CA GLY A 155 -18.77 -6.28 -7.53
C GLY A 155 -18.45 -5.06 -8.41
N LEU A 156 -17.24 -4.51 -8.29
CA LEU A 156 -16.74 -3.42 -9.13
C LEU A 156 -16.05 -4.00 -10.37
N SER A 157 -16.17 -3.32 -11.51
CA SER A 157 -15.53 -3.76 -12.76
C SER A 157 -14.00 -3.71 -12.64
N PRO A 158 -13.26 -4.83 -12.80
CA PRO A 158 -11.79 -4.82 -12.74
C PRO A 158 -11.17 -3.96 -13.85
N ASN A 159 -11.78 -3.99 -15.04
CA ASN A 159 -11.29 -3.26 -16.23
C ASN A 159 -11.36 -1.73 -16.06
N ALA A 160 -12.22 -1.24 -15.16
CA ALA A 160 -12.33 0.19 -14.85
C ALA A 160 -11.28 0.67 -13.84
N LEU A 161 -10.41 -0.20 -13.30
CA LEU A 161 -9.44 0.15 -12.26
C LEU A 161 -8.58 1.36 -12.63
N VAL A 162 -8.00 1.37 -13.83
CA VAL A 162 -7.10 2.45 -14.27
C VAL A 162 -7.87 3.75 -14.46
N ALA A 163 -9.03 3.69 -15.12
CA ALA A 163 -9.89 4.86 -15.34
C ALA A 163 -10.37 5.47 -14.01
N ASP A 164 -10.85 4.66 -13.08
CA ASP A 164 -11.29 5.11 -11.75
C ASP A 164 -10.12 5.69 -10.94
N SER A 165 -8.93 5.10 -11.05
CA SER A 165 -7.73 5.61 -10.39
C SER A 165 -7.34 6.99 -10.93
N ILE A 166 -7.38 7.18 -12.25
CA ILE A 166 -7.12 8.48 -12.90
C ILE A 166 -8.16 9.50 -12.46
N GLN A 167 -9.44 9.15 -12.50
CA GLN A 167 -10.52 10.04 -12.10
C GLN A 167 -10.36 10.47 -10.63
N SER A 168 -10.10 9.51 -9.73
CA SER A 168 -9.86 9.78 -8.30
C SER A 168 -8.66 10.70 -8.07
N LEU A 169 -7.60 10.61 -8.88
CA LEU A 169 -6.44 11.50 -8.80
C LEU A 169 -6.78 12.93 -9.28
N VAL A 170 -7.53 13.05 -10.38
CA VAL A 170 -7.96 14.36 -10.93
C VAL A 170 -8.89 15.09 -9.97
N GLU A 171 -9.87 14.39 -9.39
CA GLU A 171 -10.81 14.95 -8.41
C GLU A 171 -10.09 15.51 -7.16
N ARG A 172 -8.90 14.99 -6.87
CA ARG A 172 -8.05 15.44 -5.75
C ARG A 172 -7.03 16.51 -6.15
N GLY A 173 -7.04 16.98 -7.39
CA GLY A 173 -6.07 17.94 -7.93
C GLY A 173 -4.66 17.37 -8.09
N LEU A 174 -4.51 16.04 -8.13
CA LEU A 174 -3.23 15.36 -8.32
C LEU A 174 -2.95 15.09 -9.81
N ASP A 175 -3.10 16.13 -10.64
CA ASP A 175 -3.05 16.05 -12.10
C ASP A 175 -1.74 15.42 -12.61
N LEU A 176 -0.61 15.71 -11.94
CA LEU A 176 0.70 15.14 -12.30
C LEU A 176 0.75 13.62 -12.11
N ASP A 177 0.13 13.10 -11.04
CA ASP A 177 0.11 11.66 -10.79
C ASP A 177 -0.88 10.96 -11.71
N ALA A 178 -2.01 11.62 -12.04
CA ALA A 178 -2.95 11.15 -13.05
C ALA A 178 -2.29 11.04 -14.44
N ILE A 179 -1.55 12.07 -14.86
CA ILE A 179 -0.76 12.06 -16.11
C ILE A 179 0.24 10.92 -16.10
N ARG A 180 0.96 10.71 -14.99
CA ARG A 180 1.96 9.64 -14.89
C ARG A 180 1.33 8.27 -15.06
N LEU A 181 0.27 8.00 -14.30
CA LEU A 181 -0.44 6.72 -14.36
C LEU A 181 -1.01 6.46 -15.76
N LEU A 182 -1.60 7.48 -16.40
CA LEU A 182 -2.14 7.38 -17.75
C LEU A 182 -1.04 7.06 -18.78
N ARG A 183 0.11 7.76 -18.72
CA ARG A 183 1.24 7.50 -19.64
C ARG A 183 1.84 6.12 -19.45
N GLU A 184 1.87 5.65 -18.22
CA GLU A 184 2.41 4.34 -17.88
C GLU A 184 1.50 3.22 -18.40
N LYS A 185 0.19 3.33 -18.16
CA LYS A 185 -0.79 2.29 -18.50
C LYS A 185 -1.21 2.28 -19.96
N GLU A 186 -1.27 3.44 -20.60
CA GLU A 186 -1.74 3.59 -21.98
C GLU A 186 -0.63 3.93 -22.97
N GLY A 187 0.62 4.10 -22.50
CA GLY A 187 1.77 4.40 -23.36
C GLY A 187 1.74 5.79 -24.01
N LEU A 188 0.91 6.70 -23.50
CA LEU A 188 0.71 8.03 -24.11
C LEU A 188 1.93 8.95 -24.01
N SER A 189 2.03 9.88 -24.96
CA SER A 189 2.96 11.00 -24.88
C SER A 189 2.59 11.94 -23.72
N LEU A 190 3.53 12.79 -23.29
CA LEU A 190 3.24 13.78 -22.25
C LEU A 190 2.16 14.78 -22.69
N ALA A 191 2.17 15.18 -23.96
CA ALA A 191 1.20 16.12 -24.50
C ALA A 191 -0.21 15.51 -24.53
N ASP A 192 -0.33 14.28 -25.02
CA ASP A 192 -1.61 13.58 -25.11
C ASP A 192 -2.19 13.29 -23.73
N ALA A 193 -1.35 12.86 -22.79
CA ALA A 193 -1.77 12.61 -21.42
C ALA A 193 -2.25 13.90 -20.73
N LYS A 194 -1.54 15.02 -20.90
CA LYS A 194 -1.99 16.33 -20.39
C LYS A 194 -3.34 16.73 -20.97
N LYS A 195 -3.52 16.58 -22.28
CA LYS A 195 -4.77 16.88 -22.97
C LYS A 195 -5.91 16.02 -22.42
N ARG A 196 -5.68 14.72 -22.24
CA ARG A 196 -6.69 13.79 -21.73
C ARG A 196 -7.11 14.10 -20.30
N ILE A 197 -6.15 14.44 -19.43
CA ILE A 197 -6.45 14.85 -18.05
C ILE A 197 -7.25 16.16 -18.02
N ALA A 198 -6.90 17.13 -18.88
CA ALA A 198 -7.68 18.37 -18.99
C ALA A 198 -9.14 18.11 -19.45
N GLU A 199 -9.36 17.17 -20.38
CA GLU A 199 -10.70 16.75 -20.79
C GLU A 199 -11.50 16.14 -19.63
N ILE A 200 -10.88 15.23 -18.85
CA ILE A 200 -11.50 14.60 -17.67
C ILE A 200 -11.87 15.65 -16.62
N LYS A 201 -10.97 16.60 -16.37
CA LYS A 201 -11.20 17.69 -15.42
C LYS A 201 -12.38 18.57 -15.84
N ASN A 202 -12.43 18.99 -17.10
CA ASN A 202 -13.55 19.77 -17.63
C ASN A 202 -14.89 19.01 -17.55
N GLN A 203 -14.87 17.68 -17.74
CA GLN A 203 -16.06 16.85 -17.59
C GLN A 203 -16.51 16.75 -16.12
N ALA A 204 -15.58 16.62 -15.18
CA ALA A 204 -15.87 16.61 -13.76
C ALA A 204 -16.49 17.94 -13.31
N GLU A 205 -15.91 19.07 -13.71
CA GLU A 205 -16.44 20.42 -13.40
C GLU A 205 -17.86 20.61 -13.94
N ARG A 206 -18.15 20.15 -15.16
CA ARG A 206 -19.50 20.20 -15.74
C ARG A 206 -20.51 19.34 -14.98
N LYS A 207 -20.12 18.15 -14.51
CA LYS A 207 -21.00 17.28 -13.70
C LYS A 207 -21.33 17.93 -12.36
N THR A 208 -20.33 18.52 -11.69
CA THR A 208 -20.53 19.23 -10.42
C THR A 208 -21.45 20.44 -10.58
N ALA A 209 -21.28 21.22 -11.65
CA ALA A 209 -22.16 22.36 -11.94
C ALA A 209 -23.62 21.90 -12.18
N ALA A 210 -23.83 20.89 -13.01
CA ALA A 210 -25.18 20.37 -13.31
C ALA A 210 -25.89 19.79 -12.07
N GLN A 211 -25.13 19.21 -11.13
CA GLN A 211 -25.69 18.63 -9.89
C GLN A 211 -26.07 19.72 -8.86
N THR A 212 -25.38 20.86 -8.90
CA THR A 212 -25.68 22.04 -8.06
C THR A 212 -26.98 22.72 -8.54
N ASP A 213 -27.19 22.81 -9.86
CA ASP A 213 -28.41 23.41 -10.42
C ASP A 213 -29.67 22.55 -10.21
N SER A 214 -29.53 21.23 -10.05
CA SER A 214 -30.66 20.31 -9.80
C SER A 214 -31.08 20.20 -8.33
N SER A 215 -30.37 20.86 -7.42
CA SER A 215 -30.64 20.83 -5.97
C SER A 215 -31.17 22.17 -5.43
N LEU A 216 -31.42 23.12 -6.32
CA LEU A 216 -32.12 24.39 -6.09
C LEU A 216 -33.54 24.33 -6.66
#